data_AF-A0A7V9FUC5-F1
#
_entry.id   AF-A0A7V9FUC5-F1
#
_cell.length_a   1.000
_cell.length_b   1.000
_cell.length_c   1.000
_cell.angle_alpha   90.00
_cell.angle_beta   90.00
_cell.angle_gamma   90.00
#
_symmetry.space_group_name_H-M   'P 1'
#
loop_
_entity.id
_entity.type
_entity.pdbx_description
1 polymer ?
#
loop_
_entity_poly.entity_id
_entity_poly.type
_entity_poly.pdbx_seq_one_letter_code
_entity_poly.pdbx_strand_id
1 'polypeptide(L)' 'MGAQITASFSFDSWEEQEVLDVEGARIVRTTFAKTFTGDLEGTSRG' A
#
# COMPACT_ATOMS: atom_id res chain seq x y z
N MET A 1 -4.00 -14.85 -24.91
CA MET A 1 -3.08 -13.71 -24.74
C MET A 1 -3.55 -12.94 -23.54
N GLY A 2 -2.70 -12.68 -22.54
CA GLY A 2 -3.05 -11.80 -21.42
C GLY A 2 -2.84 -10.34 -21.79
N ALA A 3 -3.70 -9.44 -21.31
CA ALA A 3 -3.45 -8.01 -21.43
C ALA A 3 -2.48 -7.57 -20.32
N GLN A 4 -1.46 -6.81 -20.69
CA GLN A 4 -0.61 -6.07 -19.76
C GLN A 4 -1.14 -4.65 -19.64
N ILE A 5 -1.32 -4.18 -18.41
CA ILE A 5 -1.85 -2.85 -18.08
C ILE A 5 -0.78 -2.13 -17.25
N THR A 6 -0.54 -0.85 -17.54
CA THR A 6 0.41 -0.03 -16.79
C THR A 6 -0.31 1.15 -16.13
N ALA A 7 -0.09 1.35 -14.83
CA ALA A 7 -0.65 2.45 -14.08
C ALA A 7 0.37 3.00 -13.07
N SER A 8 0.22 4.28 -12.74
CA SER A 8 0.89 4.91 -11.61
C SER A 8 0.03 4.77 -10.36
N PHE A 9 0.64 4.84 -9.18
CA PHE A 9 -0.11 4.91 -7.92
C PHE A 9 0.52 5.90 -6.93
N SER A 10 -0.33 6.50 -6.10
CA SER A 10 0.05 7.26 -4.92
C SER A 10 -0.43 6.55 -3.65
N PHE A 11 0.29 6.72 -2.55
CA PHE A 11 -0.24 6.42 -1.23
C PHE A 11 -1.03 7.63 -0.73
N ASP A 12 -2.28 7.40 -0.35
CA ASP A 12 -3.16 8.43 0.18
C ASP A 12 -3.10 8.46 1.72
N SER A 13 -2.85 7.31 2.34
CA SER A 13 -2.62 7.18 3.78
C SER A 13 -1.67 6.04 4.10
N TRP A 14 -0.97 6.17 5.23
CA TRP A 14 -0.07 5.18 5.79
C TRP A 14 -0.16 5.24 7.32
N GLU A 15 -0.77 4.23 7.92
CA GLU A 15 -1.00 4.18 9.36
C GLU A 15 -0.32 2.94 9.94
N GLU A 16 0.78 3.15 10.67
CA GLU A 16 1.51 2.10 11.35
C GLU A 16 0.89 1.79 12.71
N GLN A 17 0.73 0.50 12.99
CA GLN A 17 0.37 -0.04 14.28
C GLN A 17 1.53 -0.91 14.74
N GLU A 18 2.15 -0.53 15.85
CA GLU A 18 3.22 -1.32 16.45
C GLU A 18 2.67 -2.64 16.98
N VAL A 19 3.32 -3.75 16.61
CA VAL A 19 2.91 -5.10 17.00
C VAL A 19 3.88 -5.67 18.02
N LEU A 20 5.18 -5.40 17.85
CA LEU A 20 6.23 -5.93 18.71
C LEU A 20 7.52 -5.12 18.58
N ASP A 21 8.18 -4.88 19.70
CA ASP A 21 9.59 -4.44 19.76
C ASP A 21 10.43 -5.61 20.29
N VAL A 22 11.44 -6.04 19.51
CA VAL A 22 12.40 -7.07 19.92
C VAL A 22 13.80 -6.55 19.67
N GLU A 23 14.58 -6.42 20.75
CA GLU A 23 16.01 -6.08 20.68
C GLU A 23 16.30 -4.79 19.88
N GLY A 24 15.39 -3.82 19.91
CA GLY A 24 15.53 -2.54 19.19
C GLY A 24 15.07 -2.55 17.74
N ALA A 25 14.50 -3.67 17.27
CA ALA A 25 13.80 -3.76 15.99
C ALA A 25 12.28 -3.66 16.20
N ARG A 26 11.65 -2.75 15.46
CA ARG A 26 10.20 -2.53 15.50
C ARG A 26 9.48 -3.30 14.39
N ILE A 27 8.61 -4.21 14.76
CA ILE A 27 7.68 -4.87 13.85
C ILE A 27 6.35 -4.11 13.89
N VAL A 28 5.94 -3.59 12.73
CA VAL A 28 4.67 -2.86 12.57
C VAL A 28 3.76 -3.58 11.58
N ARG A 29 2.45 -3.49 11.83
CA ARG A 29 1.42 -3.73 10.83
C ARG A 29 0.99 -2.38 10.28
N THR A 30 0.90 -2.24 8.97
CA THR A 30 0.46 -0.99 8.35
C THR A 30 -0.88 -1.18 7.66
N THR A 31 -1.82 -0.26 7.93
CA THR A 31 -2.97 -0.04 7.06
C THR A 31 -2.64 1.07 6.08
N PHE A 32 -2.90 0.87 4.78
CA PHE A 32 -2.61 1.89 3.77
C PHE A 32 -3.74 2.01 2.75
N ALA A 33 -3.86 3.20 2.15
CA ALA A 33 -4.73 3.46 1.02
C ALA A 33 -3.92 3.93 -0.18
N LYS A 34 -4.33 3.53 -1.38
CA LYS A 34 -3.71 3.94 -2.63
C LYS A 34 -4.76 4.34 -3.66
N THR A 35 -4.38 5.28 -4.51
CA THR A 35 -5.11 5.64 -5.73
C THR A 35 -4.25 5.29 -6.94
N PHE A 36 -4.86 4.64 -7.93
CA PHE A 36 -4.24 4.28 -9.21
C PHE A 36 -4.75 5.20 -10.32
N THR A 37 -3.86 5.60 -11.22
CA THR A 37 -4.16 6.41 -12.41
C THR A 37 -3.42 5.86 -13.64
N GLY A 38 -4.07 5.90 -14.81
CA GLY A 38 -3.55 5.36 -16.07
C GLY A 38 -4.48 4.32 -16.68
N ASP A 39 -3.95 3.22 -17.19
CA ASP A 39 -4.76 2.15 -17.81
C ASP A 39 -5.69 1.46 -16.79
N LEU A 40 -5.39 1.61 -15.50
CA LEU A 40 -6.23 1.21 -14.37
C LEU A 40 -6.46 2.42 -13.46
N GLU A 41 -7.72 2.77 -13.28
CA GLU A 41 -8.14 3.79 -12.32
C GLU A 41 -8.94 3.16 -11.19
N GLY A 42 -8.66 3.58 -9.96
CA GLY A 42 -9.39 3.10 -8.78
C GLY A 42 -8.62 3.29 -7.49
N THR A 43 -9.20 2.79 -6.41
CA THR A 43 -8.61 2.86 -5.07
C THR A 43 -8.47 1.47 -4.46
N SER A 44 -7.51 1.31 -3.56
CA SER A 44 -7.27 0.08 -2.81
C SER A 44 -6.98 0.41 -1.36
N ARG A 45 -7.43 -0.45 -0.44
CA ARG A 45 -7.10 -0.42 0.98
C ARG A 45 -6.58 -1.79 1.43
N GLY A 46 -5.53 -1.79 2.23
CA GLY A 46 -4.87 -3.00 2.77
C GLY A 46 -4.47 -2.83 4.21
#